data_AF-A0A1H7C9Q7-F1
#
_entry.id   AF-A0A1H7C9Q7-F1
#
_cell.length_a   1.000
_cell.length_b   1.000
_cell.length_c   1.000
_cell.angle_alpha   90.00
_cell.angle_beta   90.00
_cell.angle_gamma   90.00
#
_symmetry.space_group_name_H-M   'P 1'
#
loop_
_entity.id
_entity.type
_entity.pdbx_description
1 polymer ?
#
loop_
_entity_poly.entity_id
_entity_poly.type
_entity_poly.pdbx_seq_one_letter_code
_entity_poly.pdbx_strand_id
1 'polypeptide(L)'
;MLYIALIVGFFWIVSWFRDKIKPPSSPPASRPNRVPPPPPPPRPATVHRPSRQASPSPIRFNNIDNAIDTGGGETLSQENLDGLRDAFTGAPLDIGLGLYRCSTCQVYYHRESYDVVRSENGGHCVACASTAIVPVHDKTSPGRNFTPDVVTLANFRDHFGHVVTFEGEVKTVRISQRGTDFAVMFERKSWVAGFKPVFFRQAVRKVGGADFINSLQGRRVRVRGLLINHAQFGPEIIISERSMILEIT
;
A
#
# COMPACT_ATOMS: atom_id res chain seq x y z
N MET A 1 -25.90 -30.93 -4.13
CA MET A 1 -24.77 -31.81 -4.52
C MET A 1 -24.36 -31.63 -5.99
N LEU A 2 -25.29 -31.58 -6.96
CA LEU A 2 -24.96 -31.39 -8.38
C LEU A 2 -24.31 -30.02 -8.71
N TYR A 3 -24.65 -28.96 -7.95
CA TYR A 3 -24.16 -27.59 -8.17
C TYR A 3 -22.69 -27.38 -7.75
N ILE A 4 -22.20 -28.15 -6.77
CA ILE A 4 -20.80 -28.08 -6.31
C ILE A 4 -19.86 -28.79 -7.31
N ALA A 5 -20.34 -29.86 -7.95
CA ALA A 5 -19.58 -30.56 -8.99
C ALA A 5 -19.40 -29.70 -10.26
N LEU A 6 -20.38 -28.86 -10.62
CA LEU A 6 -20.26 -27.96 -11.78
C LEU A 6 -19.28 -26.81 -11.54
N ILE A 7 -19.19 -26.28 -10.31
CA ILE A 7 -18.21 -25.23 -9.96
C ILE A 7 -16.79 -25.81 -9.92
N VAL A 8 -16.59 -27.00 -9.35
CA VAL A 8 -15.27 -27.67 -9.36
C VAL A 8 -14.84 -28.08 -10.79
N GLY A 9 -15.79 -28.51 -11.62
CA GLY A 9 -15.54 -28.84 -13.03
C GLY A 9 -15.19 -27.63 -13.91
N PHE A 10 -15.84 -26.48 -13.69
CA PHE A 10 -15.57 -25.27 -14.47
C PHE A 10 -14.17 -24.70 -14.16
N PHE A 11 -13.72 -24.76 -12.91
CA PHE A 11 -12.36 -24.33 -12.53
C PHE A 11 -11.26 -25.28 -13.05
N TRP A 12 -11.53 -26.59 -13.16
CA TRP A 12 -10.59 -27.54 -13.77
C TRP A 12 -10.44 -27.34 -15.29
N ILE A 13 -11.54 -27.03 -16.01
CA ILE A 13 -11.51 -26.80 -17.45
C ILE A 13 -10.72 -25.52 -17.79
N VAL A 14 -10.92 -24.43 -17.02
CA VAL A 14 -10.19 -23.16 -17.25
C VAL A 14 -8.69 -23.30 -16.94
N SER A 15 -8.31 -24.09 -15.93
CA SER A 15 -6.91 -24.40 -15.64
C SER A 15 -6.27 -25.27 -16.73
N TRP A 16 -6.99 -26.26 -17.25
CA TRP A 16 -6.48 -27.16 -18.29
C TRP A 16 -6.31 -26.48 -19.65
N PHE A 17 -7.17 -25.52 -20.01
CA PHE A 17 -7.00 -24.72 -21.24
C PHE A 17 -5.86 -23.70 -21.14
N ARG A 18 -5.51 -23.19 -19.95
CA ARG A 18 -4.37 -22.27 -19.78
C ARG A 18 -3.02 -22.95 -20.02
N ASP A 19 -2.90 -24.24 -19.69
CA ASP A 19 -1.64 -24.99 -19.84
C ASP A 19 -1.40 -25.49 -21.27
N LYS A 20 -2.43 -25.51 -22.13
CA LYS A 20 -2.31 -25.90 -23.55
C LYS A 20 -2.01 -24.75 -24.51
N ILE A 21 -1.95 -23.51 -24.05
CA ILE A 21 -1.50 -22.36 -24.86
C ILE A 21 -0.09 -21.97 -24.40
N LYS A 22 0.89 -22.82 -24.71
CA LYS A 22 2.29 -22.38 -24.77
C LYS A 22 2.47 -21.69 -26.14
N PRO A 23 2.88 -20.41 -26.20
CA PRO A 23 3.25 -19.81 -27.47
C PRO A 23 4.40 -20.65 -28.07
N PRO A 24 4.37 -20.96 -29.37
CA PRO A 24 5.42 -21.73 -30.00
C PRO A 24 6.77 -21.02 -29.82
N SER A 25 7.79 -21.78 -29.44
CA SER A 25 9.17 -21.33 -29.41
C SER A 25 9.58 -20.77 -30.76
N SER A 26 10.04 -19.52 -30.78
CA SER A 26 10.53 -18.85 -31.97
C SER A 26 11.64 -19.66 -32.66
N PRO A 27 11.57 -19.90 -33.98
CA PRO A 27 12.67 -20.52 -34.71
C PRO A 27 13.91 -19.61 -34.75
N PRO A 28 15.13 -20.16 -34.86
CA PRO A 28 16.34 -19.36 -34.99
C PRO A 28 16.29 -18.48 -36.24
N ALA A 29 16.66 -17.21 -36.08
CA ALA A 29 16.59 -16.21 -37.13
C ALA A 29 17.53 -16.53 -38.30
N SER A 30 16.95 -16.87 -39.45
CA SER A 30 17.63 -16.87 -40.74
C SER A 30 17.99 -15.41 -41.11
N ARG A 31 19.27 -15.13 -41.40
CA ARG A 31 19.70 -13.83 -41.93
C ARG A 31 18.99 -13.55 -43.26
N PRO A 32 18.21 -12.47 -43.40
CA PRO A 32 17.70 -12.07 -44.70
C PRO A 32 18.82 -11.41 -45.52
N ASN A 33 18.95 -11.83 -46.78
CA ASN A 33 19.76 -11.16 -47.79
C ASN A 33 19.32 -9.69 -47.89
N ARG A 34 20.25 -8.75 -47.63
CA ARG A 34 20.02 -7.31 -47.78
C ARG A 34 19.89 -6.97 -49.26
N VAL A 35 18.69 -6.63 -49.69
CA VAL A 35 18.47 -5.83 -50.90
C VAL A 35 18.68 -4.35 -50.53
N PRO A 36 19.48 -3.57 -51.28
CA PRO A 36 19.63 -2.13 -51.04
C PRO A 36 18.29 -1.41 -51.18
N PRO A 37 17.97 -0.44 -50.30
CA PRO A 37 16.74 0.32 -50.42
C PRO A 37 16.77 1.23 -51.67
N PRO A 38 15.63 1.44 -52.33
CA PRO A 38 15.53 2.36 -53.45
C PRO A 38 15.77 3.82 -53.01
N PRO A 39 16.25 4.69 -53.93
CA PRO A 39 16.51 6.09 -53.63
C PRO A 39 15.21 6.83 -53.27
N PRO A 40 15.29 7.83 -52.36
CA PRO A 40 14.12 8.55 -51.90
C PRO A 40 13.53 9.44 -53.00
N PRO A 41 12.18 9.62 -53.01
CA PRO A 41 11.52 10.50 -53.96
C PRO A 41 11.85 11.99 -53.71
N PRO A 42 11.82 12.84 -54.75
CA PRO A 42 12.09 14.26 -54.64
C PRO A 42 11.05 14.96 -53.75
N ARG A 43 11.52 15.86 -52.87
CA ARG A 43 10.69 16.55 -51.88
C ARG A 43 9.83 17.65 -52.52
N PRO A 44 8.56 17.79 -52.15
CA PRO A 44 7.69 18.87 -52.62
C PRO A 44 8.12 20.23 -52.06
N ALA A 45 8.10 21.24 -52.94
CA ALA A 45 8.63 22.58 -52.71
C ALA A 45 7.61 23.54 -52.07
N THR A 46 7.02 23.20 -50.93
CA THR A 46 6.13 24.15 -50.20
C THR A 46 6.07 23.85 -48.70
N VAL A 47 7.21 23.85 -48.01
CA VAL A 47 7.24 23.93 -46.54
C VAL A 47 7.73 25.32 -46.14
N HIS A 48 6.82 26.14 -45.64
CA HIS A 48 7.12 27.48 -45.14
C HIS A 48 7.96 27.36 -43.86
N ARG A 49 9.23 27.72 -43.96
CA ARG A 49 10.19 27.77 -42.85
C ARG A 49 10.23 29.20 -42.31
N PRO A 50 9.86 29.46 -41.04
CA PRO A 50 9.98 30.79 -40.48
C PRO A 50 11.45 31.23 -40.48
N SER A 51 11.69 32.44 -40.98
CA SER A 51 12.99 33.10 -41.00
C SER A 51 13.46 33.35 -39.57
N ARG A 52 14.72 33.01 -39.26
CA ARG A 52 15.35 33.34 -37.97
C ARG A 52 15.47 34.86 -37.84
N GLN A 53 14.62 35.47 -37.02
CA GLN A 53 14.83 36.82 -36.52
C GLN A 53 15.33 36.78 -35.07
N ALA A 54 16.47 37.46 -34.87
CA ALA A 54 17.09 37.95 -33.64
C ALA A 54 17.34 36.98 -32.47
N SER A 55 18.61 36.88 -32.08
CA SER A 55 19.09 36.22 -30.87
C SER A 55 18.30 36.68 -29.64
N PRO A 56 17.72 35.78 -28.83
CA PRO A 56 17.03 36.16 -27.61
C PRO A 56 18.04 36.70 -26.61
N SER A 57 17.72 37.82 -25.97
CA SER A 57 18.48 38.37 -24.85
C SER A 57 18.63 37.30 -23.75
N PRO A 58 19.77 37.24 -23.03
CA PRO A 58 19.94 36.26 -21.96
C PRO A 58 18.85 36.44 -20.91
N ILE A 59 18.09 35.37 -20.65
CA ILE A 59 17.10 35.31 -19.58
C ILE A 59 17.85 35.51 -18.26
N ARG A 60 17.67 36.68 -17.64
CA ARG A 60 18.13 36.93 -16.28
C ARG A 60 17.16 36.26 -15.34
N PHE A 61 17.56 35.14 -14.74
CA PHE A 61 16.92 34.66 -13.53
C PHE A 61 17.30 35.66 -12.44
N ASN A 62 16.34 36.49 -12.04
CA ASN A 62 16.52 37.27 -10.81
C ASN A 62 16.68 36.25 -9.69
N ASN A 63 17.86 36.24 -9.06
CA ASN A 63 18.06 35.60 -7.77
C ASN A 63 16.96 36.12 -6.84
N ILE A 64 16.03 35.26 -6.44
CA ILE A 64 15.10 35.49 -5.32
C ILE A 64 15.82 35.09 -4.02
N ASP A 65 17.11 35.37 -3.94
CA ASP A 65 17.81 35.40 -2.67
C ASP A 65 17.57 36.81 -2.14
N ASN A 66 16.77 36.91 -1.08
CA ASN A 66 16.36 38.14 -0.38
C ASN A 66 15.06 38.80 -0.87
N ALA A 67 13.98 38.03 -0.90
CA ALA A 67 12.69 38.53 -0.42
C ALA A 67 12.40 37.85 0.93
N ILE A 68 12.94 38.45 1.99
CA ILE A 68 12.51 38.19 3.36
C ILE A 68 11.06 38.67 3.45
N ASP A 69 10.12 37.74 3.47
CA ASP A 69 8.83 37.97 4.10
C ASP A 69 8.40 36.75 4.91
N THR A 70 7.88 37.10 6.07
CA THR A 70 7.54 36.37 7.26
C THR A 70 6.61 35.17 7.06
N GLY A 71 7.15 33.98 7.31
CA GLY A 71 6.40 32.74 7.43
C GLY A 71 7.35 31.60 7.76
N GLY A 72 7.74 31.47 9.02
CA GLY A 72 8.69 30.47 9.51
C GLY A 72 8.22 29.05 9.21
N GLY A 73 8.67 28.52 8.07
CA GLY A 73 8.60 27.10 7.77
C GLY A 73 9.89 26.48 8.27
N GLU A 74 9.83 25.79 9.40
CA GLU A 74 10.96 25.00 9.86
C GLU A 74 11.27 23.91 8.83
N THR A 75 12.55 23.70 8.57
CA THR A 75 13.01 22.58 7.75
C THR A 75 12.56 21.28 8.41
N LEU A 76 12.14 20.30 7.61
CA LEU A 76 11.79 18.98 8.12
C LEU A 76 13.00 18.36 8.82
N SER A 77 12.93 18.25 10.14
CA SER A 77 13.93 17.62 10.99
C SER A 77 13.26 16.56 11.86
N GLN A 78 14.06 15.60 12.33
CA GLN A 78 13.53 14.51 13.14
C GLN A 78 13.02 15.03 14.50
N GLU A 79 13.64 16.09 15.04
CA GLU A 79 13.16 16.75 16.27
C GLU A 79 11.74 17.31 16.10
N ASN A 80 11.43 17.86 14.92
CA ASN A 80 10.12 18.43 14.62
C ASN A 80 9.01 17.37 14.46
N LEU A 81 9.39 16.10 14.36
CA LEU A 81 8.46 14.96 14.32
C LEU A 81 8.36 14.25 15.66
N ASP A 82 9.04 14.73 16.70
CA ASP A 82 8.99 14.09 18.01
C ASP A 82 7.55 14.05 18.55
N GLY A 83 7.20 12.92 19.16
CA GLY A 83 5.85 12.63 19.61
C GLY A 83 4.82 12.33 18.51
N LEU A 84 5.11 12.58 17.23
CA LEU A 84 4.23 12.20 16.12
C LEU A 84 4.40 10.73 15.74
N ARG A 85 3.29 10.12 15.34
CA ARG A 85 3.21 8.71 15.00
C ARG A 85 2.59 8.50 13.63
N ASP A 86 3.04 7.44 12.97
CA ASP A 86 2.40 6.93 11.77
C ASP A 86 0.94 6.55 12.08
N ALA A 87 0.03 7.12 11.30
CA ALA A 87 -1.40 6.97 11.52
C ALA A 87 -1.93 5.56 11.22
N PHE A 88 -1.20 4.75 10.46
CA PHE A 88 -1.57 3.37 10.18
C PHE A 88 -1.02 2.42 11.27
N THR A 89 0.29 2.43 11.49
CA THR A 89 1.00 1.47 12.35
C THR A 89 1.12 1.91 13.81
N GLY A 90 1.08 3.22 14.10
CA GLY A 90 1.35 3.78 15.41
C GLY A 90 2.85 3.88 15.77
N ALA A 91 3.74 3.51 14.84
CA ALA A 91 5.19 3.66 15.02
C ALA A 91 5.59 5.15 15.11
N PRO A 92 6.65 5.51 15.84
CA PRO A 92 7.26 6.85 15.75
C PRO A 92 7.62 7.18 14.30
N LEU A 93 7.44 8.44 13.90
CA LEU A 93 7.82 8.87 12.55
C LEU A 93 9.34 8.83 12.35
N ASP A 94 9.75 8.55 11.13
CA ASP A 94 11.15 8.50 10.70
C ASP A 94 11.20 9.06 9.28
N ILE A 95 11.95 10.16 9.11
CA ILE A 95 12.10 10.84 7.81
C ILE A 95 12.78 9.92 6.78
N GLY A 96 13.72 9.07 7.22
CA GLY A 96 14.47 8.17 6.35
C GLY A 96 13.60 7.12 5.66
N LEU A 97 12.42 6.82 6.21
CA LEU A 97 11.44 5.91 5.62
C LEU A 97 10.54 6.59 4.57
N GLY A 98 10.70 7.90 4.38
CA GLY A 98 9.85 8.72 3.52
C GLY A 98 8.47 8.94 4.12
N LEU A 99 7.97 10.18 4.00
CA LEU A 99 6.73 10.60 4.66
C LEU A 99 5.67 11.02 3.64
N TYR A 100 4.43 10.67 3.97
CA TYR A 100 3.21 11.15 3.36
C TYR A 100 2.35 11.81 4.43
N ARG A 101 1.52 12.77 4.03
CA ARG A 101 0.63 13.48 4.93
C ARG A 101 -0.73 13.67 4.30
N CYS A 102 -1.79 13.46 5.08
CA CYS A 102 -3.12 13.89 4.68
C CYS A 102 -3.21 15.41 4.76
N SER A 103 -3.41 16.09 3.63
CA SER A 103 -3.58 17.54 3.57
C SER A 103 -4.86 18.05 4.25
N THR A 104 -5.81 17.16 4.57
CA THR A 104 -7.06 17.52 5.27
C THR A 104 -6.89 17.49 6.80
N CYS A 105 -6.47 16.35 7.36
CA CYS A 105 -6.40 16.18 8.83
C CYS A 105 -4.97 16.21 9.40
N GLN A 106 -3.95 16.37 8.56
CA GLN A 106 -2.54 16.52 8.93
C GLN A 106 -1.92 15.31 9.66
N VAL A 107 -2.51 14.12 9.54
CA VAL A 107 -1.89 12.88 10.02
C VAL A 107 -0.82 12.41 9.03
N TYR A 108 0.23 11.79 9.57
CA TYR A 108 1.38 11.34 8.80
C TYR A 108 1.38 9.82 8.60
N TYR A 109 2.04 9.40 7.53
CA TYR A 109 2.29 8.01 7.19
C TYR A 109 3.74 7.88 6.72
N HIS A 110 4.39 6.77 7.07
CA HIS A 110 5.54 6.29 6.33
C HIS A 110 5.12 5.84 4.93
N ARG A 111 6.08 5.78 3.99
CA ARG A 111 5.82 5.34 2.62
C ARG A 111 5.14 3.97 2.56
N GLU A 112 5.69 2.98 3.26
CA GLU A 112 5.15 1.61 3.23
C GLU A 112 3.73 1.53 3.82
N SER A 113 3.45 2.31 4.87
CA SER A 113 2.10 2.46 5.41
C SER A 113 1.13 3.02 4.37
N TYR A 114 1.55 4.06 3.64
CA TYR A 114 0.72 4.65 2.60
C TYR A 114 0.50 3.69 1.42
N ASP A 115 1.50 2.88 1.05
CA ASP A 115 1.34 1.87 0.00
C ASP A 115 0.23 0.86 0.34
N VAL A 116 0.17 0.42 1.61
CA VAL A 116 -0.93 -0.45 2.10
C VAL A 116 -2.27 0.29 2.09
N VAL A 117 -2.32 1.52 2.60
CA VAL A 117 -3.55 2.33 2.58
C VAL A 117 -4.05 2.55 1.15
N ARG A 118 -3.14 2.71 0.19
CA ARG A 118 -3.45 2.85 -1.22
C ARG A 118 -3.99 1.56 -1.83
N SER A 119 -3.37 0.41 -1.57
CA SER A 119 -3.80 -0.87 -2.17
C SER A 119 -5.07 -1.43 -1.53
N GLU A 120 -5.22 -1.31 -0.22
CA GLU A 120 -6.27 -1.99 0.54
C GLU A 120 -7.47 -1.08 0.86
N ASN A 121 -7.26 0.24 0.87
CA ASN A 121 -8.29 1.23 1.22
C ASN A 121 -8.41 2.34 0.18
N GLY A 122 -8.02 2.10 -1.08
CA GLY A 122 -8.16 3.06 -2.17
C GLY A 122 -7.43 4.40 -1.96
N GLY A 123 -6.51 4.49 -1.00
CA GLY A 123 -5.80 5.72 -0.65
C GLY A 123 -6.60 6.66 0.25
N HIS A 124 -7.72 6.20 0.83
CA HIS A 124 -8.49 6.97 1.80
C HIS A 124 -7.75 7.07 3.13
N CYS A 125 -7.59 8.30 3.62
CA CYS A 125 -6.97 8.58 4.91
C CYS A 125 -7.68 7.83 6.04
N VAL A 126 -6.93 7.04 6.78
CA VAL A 126 -7.47 6.20 7.87
C VAL A 126 -8.10 7.00 9.02
N ALA A 127 -7.81 8.31 9.10
CA ALA A 127 -8.32 9.21 10.14
C ALA A 127 -9.53 10.07 9.70
N CYS A 128 -9.63 10.44 8.42
CA CYS A 128 -10.67 11.37 7.95
C CYS A 128 -11.28 11.02 6.58
N ALA A 129 -10.96 9.85 6.02
CA ALA A 129 -11.39 9.33 4.72
C ALA A 129 -11.01 10.16 3.46
N SER A 130 -10.41 11.35 3.62
CA SER A 130 -9.90 12.14 2.50
C SER A 130 -8.85 11.38 1.68
N THR A 131 -8.90 11.48 0.36
CA THR A 131 -7.89 10.94 -0.56
C THR A 131 -6.72 11.89 -0.80
N ALA A 132 -6.76 13.09 -0.19
CA ALA A 132 -5.77 14.13 -0.39
C ALA A 132 -4.50 13.87 0.45
N ILE A 133 -3.85 12.73 0.21
CA ILE A 133 -2.59 12.33 0.83
C ILE A 133 -1.45 12.62 -0.14
N VAL A 134 -0.48 13.42 0.32
CA VAL A 134 0.62 13.92 -0.52
C VAL A 134 1.98 13.57 0.11
N PRO A 135 3.02 13.34 -0.70
CA PRO A 135 4.38 13.19 -0.18
C PRO A 135 4.85 14.49 0.49
N VAL A 136 5.65 14.35 1.55
CA VAL A 136 6.25 15.47 2.28
C VAL A 136 7.66 15.68 1.74
N HIS A 137 7.96 16.88 1.26
CA HIS A 137 9.25 17.20 0.65
C HIS A 137 10.15 18.00 1.58
N ASP A 138 9.88 19.26 1.93
CA ASP A 138 10.90 20.05 2.67
C ASP A 138 10.35 21.03 3.71
N LYS A 139 9.02 21.06 3.94
CA LYS A 139 8.40 21.96 4.92
C LYS A 139 7.56 21.18 5.91
N THR A 140 7.89 21.29 7.20
CA THR A 140 6.98 20.84 8.25
C THR A 140 5.73 21.69 8.19
N SER A 141 4.58 21.03 8.19
CA SER A 141 3.37 21.66 8.68
C SER A 141 2.95 20.91 9.95
N PRO A 142 2.21 21.57 10.85
CA PRO A 142 1.82 20.99 12.12
C PRO A 142 1.14 19.64 11.88
N GLY A 143 1.71 18.59 12.48
CA GLY A 143 1.16 17.24 12.41
C GLY A 143 0.18 16.95 13.51
N ARG A 144 -0.64 15.92 13.31
CA ARG A 144 -1.56 15.41 14.32
C ARG A 144 -1.39 13.91 14.49
N ASN A 145 -1.45 13.47 15.74
CA ASN A 145 -1.57 12.06 16.06
C ASN A 145 -3.00 11.58 15.82
N PHE A 146 -3.11 10.32 15.37
CA PHE A 146 -4.37 9.63 15.21
C PHE A 146 -4.52 8.52 16.24
N THR A 147 -5.59 8.60 17.01
CA THR A 147 -6.03 7.59 17.97
C THR A 147 -7.18 6.79 17.36
N PRO A 148 -6.97 5.50 17.02
CA PRO A 148 -8.01 4.65 16.46
C PRO A 148 -9.10 4.33 17.49
N ASP A 149 -10.32 4.13 17.00
CA ASP A 149 -11.43 3.60 17.80
C ASP A 149 -11.09 2.21 18.34
N VAL A 150 -11.55 1.90 19.56
CA VAL A 150 -11.47 0.56 20.13
C VAL A 150 -12.72 -0.22 19.77
N VAL A 151 -12.54 -1.34 19.07
CA VAL A 151 -13.64 -2.19 18.59
C VAL A 151 -13.54 -3.61 19.13
N THR A 152 -14.67 -4.31 19.09
CA THR A 152 -14.86 -5.67 19.58
C THR A 152 -15.52 -6.54 18.50
N LEU A 153 -15.70 -7.84 18.78
CA LEU A 153 -16.45 -8.72 17.89
C LEU A 153 -17.90 -8.27 17.64
N ALA A 154 -18.47 -7.48 18.56
CA ALA A 154 -19.85 -7.01 18.49
C ALA A 154 -20.04 -5.89 17.46
N ASN A 155 -19.05 -5.02 17.27
CA ASN A 155 -19.21 -3.77 16.51
C ASN A 155 -18.18 -3.56 15.38
N PHE A 156 -17.16 -4.40 15.22
CA PHE A 156 -16.11 -4.13 14.22
C PHE A 156 -16.65 -3.93 12.79
N ARG A 157 -17.78 -4.55 12.43
CA ARG A 157 -18.34 -4.46 11.06
C ARG A 157 -18.72 -3.04 10.65
N ASP A 158 -18.95 -2.15 11.61
CA ASP A 158 -19.31 -0.76 11.35
C ASP A 158 -18.08 0.12 11.05
N HIS A 159 -16.87 -0.44 11.11
CA HIS A 159 -15.60 0.28 10.99
C HIS A 159 -14.72 -0.20 9.83
N PHE A 160 -15.29 -0.84 8.80
CA PHE A 160 -14.52 -1.19 7.61
C PHE A 160 -13.96 0.06 6.90
N GLY A 161 -12.73 -0.03 6.41
CA GLY A 161 -11.99 1.08 5.80
C GLY A 161 -11.27 1.99 6.79
N HIS A 162 -11.36 1.71 8.10
CA HIS A 162 -10.71 2.47 9.15
C HIS A 162 -9.59 1.67 9.82
N VAL A 163 -8.59 2.39 10.32
CA VAL A 163 -7.67 1.81 11.29
C VAL A 163 -8.37 1.79 12.64
N VAL A 164 -8.37 0.64 13.29
CA VAL A 164 -9.00 0.40 14.58
C VAL A 164 -8.00 -0.22 15.55
N THR A 165 -8.31 -0.15 16.84
CA THR A 165 -7.72 -1.02 17.86
C THR A 165 -8.71 -2.13 18.20
N PHE A 166 -8.30 -3.38 18.08
CA PHE A 166 -9.10 -4.54 18.48
C PHE A 166 -8.44 -5.26 19.65
N GLU A 167 -9.26 -5.75 20.58
CA GLU A 167 -8.80 -6.58 21.69
C GLU A 167 -9.60 -7.88 21.78
N GLY A 168 -8.92 -9.01 21.93
CA GLY A 168 -9.58 -10.29 22.08
C GLY A 168 -8.65 -11.45 22.38
N GLU A 169 -9.23 -12.58 22.76
CA GLU A 169 -8.49 -13.83 23.00
C GLU A 169 -8.35 -14.62 21.70
N VAL A 170 -7.11 -14.96 21.35
CA VAL A 170 -6.80 -15.74 20.15
C VAL A 170 -7.24 -17.18 20.35
N LYS A 171 -8.21 -17.65 19.55
CA LYS A 171 -8.72 -19.02 19.62
C LYS A 171 -7.87 -20.01 18.83
N THR A 172 -7.35 -19.60 17.68
CA THR A 172 -6.47 -20.44 16.86
C THR A 172 -5.63 -19.58 15.92
N VAL A 173 -4.43 -20.04 15.58
CA VAL A 173 -3.63 -19.46 14.50
C VAL A 173 -3.69 -20.40 13.29
N ARG A 174 -3.99 -19.85 12.12
CA ARG A 174 -4.04 -20.59 10.86
C ARG A 174 -3.01 -20.07 9.89
N ILE A 175 -2.55 -20.96 9.02
CA ILE A 175 -1.59 -20.65 7.98
C ILE A 175 -2.29 -20.82 6.63
N SER A 176 -2.04 -19.89 5.72
CA SER A 176 -2.46 -19.98 4.31
C SER A 176 -1.98 -21.30 3.67
N GLN A 177 -2.67 -21.77 2.62
CA GLN A 177 -2.25 -22.99 1.90
C GLN A 177 -0.83 -22.91 1.32
N ARG A 178 -0.38 -21.70 0.97
CA ARG A 178 0.99 -21.44 0.48
C ARG A 178 2.04 -21.39 1.60
N GLY A 179 1.63 -21.44 2.86
CA GLY A 179 2.53 -21.49 4.01
C GLY A 179 3.15 -20.15 4.43
N THR A 180 2.75 -19.01 3.84
CA THR A 180 3.46 -17.74 4.03
C THR A 180 2.71 -16.66 4.80
N ASP A 181 1.38 -16.77 4.91
CA ASP A 181 0.56 -15.82 5.65
C ASP A 181 -0.19 -16.50 6.78
N PHE A 182 -0.45 -15.72 7.82
CA PHE A 182 -1.06 -16.19 9.06
C PHE A 182 -2.34 -15.43 9.33
N ALA A 183 -3.37 -16.16 9.73
CA ALA A 183 -4.60 -15.61 10.27
C ALA A 183 -4.71 -15.96 11.75
N VAL A 184 -4.75 -14.93 12.58
CA VAL A 184 -4.96 -15.06 14.03
C VAL A 184 -6.48 -15.00 14.26
N MET A 185 -7.11 -16.12 14.58
CA MET A 185 -8.58 -16.19 14.64
C MET A 185 -9.07 -15.87 16.06
N PHE A 186 -9.98 -14.91 16.18
CA PHE A 186 -10.67 -14.60 17.44
C PHE A 186 -11.97 -15.40 17.64
N GLU A 187 -12.41 -16.12 16.61
CA GLU A 187 -13.63 -16.91 16.61
C GLU A 187 -13.33 -18.33 16.12
N ARG A 188 -14.09 -19.33 16.60
CA ARG A 188 -14.05 -20.71 16.08
C ARG A 188 -14.85 -20.83 14.78
N LYS A 189 -14.52 -20.00 13.79
CA LYS A 189 -15.16 -19.93 12.46
C LYS A 189 -14.19 -20.34 11.36
N SER A 190 -14.68 -20.47 10.13
CA SER A 190 -13.82 -20.67 8.94
C SER A 190 -12.98 -19.41 8.68
N TRP A 191 -11.94 -19.52 7.85
CA TRP A 191 -11.07 -18.39 7.49
C TRP A 191 -11.87 -17.21 6.94
N VAL A 192 -12.85 -17.51 6.08
CA VAL A 192 -13.67 -16.50 5.39
C VAL A 192 -14.74 -15.91 6.30
N ALA A 193 -15.29 -16.70 7.23
CA ALA A 193 -16.39 -16.24 8.08
C ALA A 193 -15.95 -15.58 9.39
N GLY A 194 -14.72 -15.84 9.85
CA GLY A 194 -14.21 -15.34 11.12
C GLY A 194 -13.42 -14.05 10.98
N PHE A 195 -13.56 -13.17 11.98
CA PHE A 195 -12.70 -12.00 12.12
C PHE A 195 -11.27 -12.42 12.53
N LYS A 196 -10.27 -11.81 11.88
CA LYS A 196 -8.86 -12.22 12.02
C LYS A 196 -7.87 -11.09 11.72
N PRO A 197 -6.80 -10.91 12.52
CA PRO A 197 -5.60 -10.26 12.07
C PRO A 197 -4.87 -11.11 11.06
N VAL A 198 -4.44 -10.50 9.97
CA VAL A 198 -3.67 -11.15 8.91
C VAL A 198 -2.26 -10.59 8.87
N PHE A 199 -1.30 -11.52 8.89
CA PHE A 199 0.11 -11.24 8.72
C PHE A 199 0.55 -11.80 7.37
N PHE A 200 0.71 -10.92 6.38
CA PHE A 200 1.24 -11.32 5.08
C PHE A 200 2.73 -11.64 5.18
N ARG A 201 3.25 -12.43 4.24
CA ARG A 201 4.65 -12.86 4.18
C ARG A 201 5.69 -11.80 4.58
N GLN A 202 5.52 -10.56 4.12
CA GLN A 202 6.44 -9.46 4.42
C GLN A 202 6.34 -9.03 5.90
N ALA A 203 5.13 -8.91 6.42
CA ALA A 203 4.86 -8.58 7.82
C ALA A 203 5.34 -9.67 8.78
N VAL A 204 5.22 -10.95 8.42
CA VAL A 204 5.64 -12.09 9.27
C VAL A 204 7.07 -11.91 9.77
N ARG A 205 7.99 -11.48 8.91
CA ARG A 205 9.39 -11.24 9.29
C ARG A 205 9.53 -10.08 10.27
N LYS A 206 8.81 -8.99 10.03
CA LYS A 206 8.89 -7.76 10.82
C LYS A 206 8.30 -7.91 12.23
N VAL A 207 7.31 -8.78 12.39
CA VAL A 207 6.65 -8.99 13.69
C VAL A 207 7.35 -9.99 14.60
N GLY A 208 8.40 -10.67 14.13
CA GLY A 208 9.15 -11.67 14.93
C GLY A 208 9.04 -13.12 14.44
N GLY A 209 8.46 -13.36 13.26
CA GLY A 209 8.43 -14.66 12.61
C GLY A 209 7.22 -15.54 12.94
N ALA A 210 7.18 -16.70 12.29
CA ALA A 210 6.09 -17.67 12.41
C ALA A 210 5.90 -18.17 13.86
N ASP A 211 7.00 -18.46 14.56
CA ASP A 211 6.96 -18.97 15.94
C ASP A 211 6.32 -17.95 16.89
N PHE A 212 6.67 -16.67 16.73
CA PHE A 212 6.04 -15.59 17.48
C PHE A 212 4.54 -15.52 17.19
N ILE A 213 4.11 -15.57 15.93
CA ILE A 213 2.68 -15.50 15.58
C ILE A 213 1.93 -16.72 16.13
N ASN A 214 2.50 -17.92 16.03
CA ASN A 214 1.92 -19.14 16.59
C ASN A 214 1.79 -19.07 18.12
N SER A 215 2.76 -18.42 18.80
CA SER A 215 2.74 -18.23 20.26
C SER A 215 1.58 -17.35 20.75
N LEU A 216 0.90 -16.63 19.86
CA LEU A 216 -0.28 -15.83 20.20
C LEU A 216 -1.50 -16.70 20.53
N GLN A 217 -1.52 -17.97 20.12
CA GLN A 217 -2.66 -18.86 20.37
C GLN A 217 -2.94 -19.01 21.88
N GLY A 218 -4.18 -18.82 22.27
CA GLY A 218 -4.62 -18.88 23.67
C GLY A 218 -4.33 -17.61 24.48
N ARG A 219 -3.64 -16.62 23.90
CA ARG A 219 -3.33 -15.35 24.58
C ARG A 219 -4.37 -14.29 24.26
N ARG A 220 -4.49 -13.30 25.14
CA ARG A 220 -5.27 -12.10 24.86
C ARG A 220 -4.35 -11.08 24.20
N VAL A 221 -4.75 -10.60 23.03
CA VAL A 221 -3.97 -9.64 22.24
C VAL A 221 -4.75 -8.36 22.04
N ARG A 222 -4.04 -7.23 22.09
CA ARG A 222 -4.53 -5.92 21.67
C ARG A 222 -3.74 -5.51 20.43
N VAL A 223 -4.43 -5.29 19.31
CA VAL A 223 -3.81 -5.00 18.02
C VAL A 223 -4.41 -3.74 17.40
N ARG A 224 -3.60 -3.00 16.66
CA ARG A 224 -3.98 -1.89 15.79
C ARG A 224 -3.88 -2.33 14.34
N GLY A 225 -4.77 -1.89 13.47
CA GLY A 225 -4.59 -2.09 12.03
C GLY A 225 -5.78 -1.68 11.19
N LEU A 226 -5.60 -1.69 9.87
CA LEU A 226 -6.66 -1.36 8.92
C LEU A 226 -7.65 -2.53 8.84
N LEU A 227 -8.89 -2.24 9.21
CA LEU A 227 -9.99 -3.19 9.15
C LEU A 227 -10.64 -3.15 7.77
N ILE A 228 -10.67 -4.29 7.09
CA ILE A 228 -11.29 -4.44 5.77
C ILE A 228 -12.23 -5.64 5.72
N ASN A 229 -13.13 -5.63 4.74
CA ASN A 229 -13.92 -6.80 4.38
C ASN A 229 -13.48 -7.28 2.99
N HIS A 230 -12.51 -8.19 2.96
CA HIS A 230 -11.97 -8.67 1.70
C HIS A 230 -12.99 -9.56 0.97
N ALA A 231 -13.23 -9.32 -0.31
CA ALA A 231 -14.28 -10.01 -1.08
C ALA A 231 -14.14 -11.55 -1.05
N GLN A 232 -12.91 -12.07 -1.00
CA GLN A 232 -12.63 -13.50 -0.95
C GLN A 232 -12.38 -14.04 0.46
N PHE A 233 -11.87 -13.21 1.37
CA PHE A 233 -11.37 -13.67 2.68
C PHE A 233 -12.21 -13.19 3.84
N GLY A 234 -13.24 -12.39 3.58
CA GLY A 234 -14.13 -11.82 4.60
C GLY A 234 -13.42 -10.82 5.50
N PRO A 235 -13.91 -10.65 6.74
CA PRO A 235 -13.39 -9.62 7.62
C PRO A 235 -11.97 -9.89 8.11
N GLU A 236 -11.11 -8.90 7.98
CA GLU A 236 -9.72 -8.97 8.44
C GLU A 236 -9.15 -7.61 8.86
N ILE A 237 -8.21 -7.65 9.81
CA ILE A 237 -7.40 -6.49 10.18
C ILE A 237 -5.96 -6.73 9.72
N ILE A 238 -5.43 -5.82 8.90
CA ILE A 238 -4.10 -5.97 8.33
C ILE A 238 -3.05 -5.53 9.35
N ILE A 239 -2.10 -6.43 9.64
CA ILE A 239 -0.95 -6.15 10.51
C ILE A 239 0.32 -6.18 9.67
N SER A 240 0.98 -5.04 9.51
CA SER A 240 2.21 -4.90 8.72
C SER A 240 3.49 -4.82 9.56
N GLU A 241 3.38 -4.37 10.82
CA GLU A 241 4.53 -4.03 11.67
C GLU A 241 4.38 -4.56 13.11
N ARG A 242 5.50 -4.69 13.83
CA ARG A 242 5.50 -5.13 15.24
C ARG A 242 4.77 -4.15 16.15
N SER A 243 4.90 -2.85 15.89
CA SER A 243 4.27 -1.75 16.65
C SER A 243 2.74 -1.82 16.66
N MET A 244 2.14 -2.57 15.73
CA MET A 244 0.71 -2.77 15.63
C MET A 244 0.19 -3.83 16.60
N ILE A 245 1.07 -4.61 17.25
CA ILE A 245 0.71 -5.50 18.35
C ILE A 245 1.00 -4.76 19.65
N LEU A 246 -0.03 -4.12 20.20
CA LEU A 246 0.08 -3.17 21.30
C LEU A 246 0.33 -3.87 22.63
N GLU A 247 -0.34 -4.99 22.85
CA GLU A 247 -0.29 -5.72 24.12
C GLU A 247 -0.54 -7.20 23.92
N ILE A 248 0.08 -8.02 24.76
CA ILE A 248 -0.23 -9.44 24.84
C ILE A 248 -0.19 -9.91 26.30
N THR A 249 -1.28 -10.53 26.74
CA THR A 249 -1.49 -11.05 28.10
C THR A 249 -1.94 -12.50 28.11
#